data_AF-A0A2M6GLI2-F1
#
_entry.id   AF-A0A2M6GLI2-F1
#
_cell.length_a   1.000
_cell.length_b   1.000
_cell.length_c   1.000
_cell.angle_alpha   90.00
_cell.angle_beta   90.00
_cell.angle_gamma   90.00
#
_symmetry.space_group_name_H-M   'P 1'
#
loop_
_entity.id
_entity.type
_entity.pdbx_description
1 polymer ?
#
loop_
_entity_poly.entity_id
_entity_poly.type
_entity_poly.pdbx_seq_one_letter_code
_entity_poly.pdbx_strand_id
1 'polypeptide(L)' 'MRTFGVGGLFGHYGKYYNSALGNFTQYATRRNNQIFIRTYRGRKIVITPDDLALADKLQATKLQSA' A
#
# COMPACT_ATOMS: atom_id res chain seq x y z
N MET A 1 -14.12 3.13 -2.50
CA MET A 1 -14.98 3.09 -1.29
C MET A 1 -14.24 2.37 -0.18
N ARG A 2 -14.29 2.88 1.07
CA ARG A 2 -13.71 2.21 2.25
C ARG A 2 -14.66 1.11 2.70
N THR A 3 -14.16 -0.11 2.82
CA THR A 3 -14.98 -1.27 3.16
C THR A 3 -14.86 -1.59 4.66
N PHE A 4 -13.65 -1.51 5.23
CA PHE A 4 -13.38 -1.68 6.67
C PHE A 4 -12.13 -0.90 7.06
N GLY A 5 -12.08 -0.24 8.21
CA GLY A 5 -10.83 0.40 8.66
C GLY A 5 -11.02 1.33 9.85
N VAL A 6 -9.93 1.95 10.30
CA VAL A 6 -9.91 3.09 11.23
C VAL A 6 -9.37 4.29 10.45
N GLY A 7 -10.04 5.43 10.58
CA GLY A 7 -9.67 6.68 9.91
C GLY A 7 -9.86 7.83 10.87
N GLY A 8 -8.82 8.60 11.13
CA GLY A 8 -8.81 9.72 12.08
C GLY A 8 -7.47 10.45 12.07
N LEU A 9 -7.16 11.18 13.13
CA LEU A 9 -5.95 12.02 13.26
C LEU A 9 -4.63 11.26 13.01
N PHE A 10 -4.61 9.94 13.19
CA PHE A 10 -3.42 9.08 13.08
C PHE A 10 -3.29 8.30 11.77
N GLY A 11 -4.17 8.56 10.80
CA GLY A 11 -4.11 7.93 9.47
C GLY A 11 -5.33 7.05 9.13
N HIS A 12 -5.25 6.48 7.94
CA HIS A 12 -6.24 5.66 7.26
C HIS A 12 -5.68 4.24 7.09
N TYR A 13 -6.15 3.33 7.94
CA TYR A 13 -5.74 1.93 7.92
C TYR A 13 -6.95 1.04 7.70
N GLY A 14 -6.94 0.18 6.68
CA GLY A 14 -8.07 -0.71 6.43
C GLY A 14 -8.16 -1.30 5.04
N LYS A 15 -9.26 -2.00 4.77
CA LYS A 15 -9.66 -2.51 3.46
C LYS A 15 -10.43 -1.46 2.67
N TYR A 16 -9.99 -1.28 1.44
CA TYR A 16 -10.55 -0.35 0.48
C TYR A 16 -10.83 -1.09 -0.82
N TYR A 17 -11.76 -0.52 -1.59
CA TYR A 17 -12.09 -0.97 -2.92
C TYR A 17 -11.99 0.20 -3.91
N ASN A 18 -11.35 -0.04 -5.05
CA ASN A 18 -11.31 0.85 -6.20
C ASN A 18 -11.61 0.01 -7.45
N SER A 19 -12.41 0.48 -8.40
CA SER A 19 -12.67 -0.22 -9.66
C SER A 19 -11.40 -0.56 -10.44
N ALA A 20 -10.38 0.29 -10.41
CA ALA A 20 -9.10 0.03 -11.09
C ALA A 20 -8.21 -0.98 -10.35
N LEU A 21 -8.23 -1.00 -9.02
CA LEU A 21 -7.32 -1.83 -8.20
C LEU A 21 -8.01 -3.06 -7.57
N GLY A 22 -9.34 -3.15 -7.62
CA GLY A 22 -10.14 -4.11 -6.86
C GLY A 22 -10.06 -3.87 -5.36
N ASN A 23 -10.15 -4.97 -4.58
CA ASN A 23 -9.96 -4.94 -3.13
C ASN A 23 -8.46 -4.82 -2.78
N PHE A 24 -8.12 -3.90 -1.90
CA PHE A 24 -6.76 -3.71 -1.40
C PHE A 24 -6.77 -3.26 0.06
N THR A 25 -5.64 -3.46 0.75
CA THR A 25 -5.43 -2.94 2.10
C THR A 25 -4.60 -1.67 2.01
N GLN A 26 -5.00 -0.61 2.71
CA GLN A 26 -4.28 0.64 2.77
C GLN A 26 -3.77 0.87 4.19
N TYR A 27 -2.51 1.28 4.29
CA TYR A 27 -1.88 1.79 5.50
C TYR A 27 -1.29 3.16 5.18
N ALA A 28 -2.14 4.19 5.22
CA ALA A 28 -1.76 5.53 4.79
C ALA A 28 -1.97 6.54 5.91
N THR A 29 -0.92 7.20 6.36
CA THR A 29 -1.00 8.35 7.27
C THR A 29 -1.17 9.67 6.53
N ARG A 30 -0.72 9.71 5.27
CA ARG A 30 -0.67 10.92 4.44
C ARG A 30 -1.40 10.67 3.12
N ARG A 31 -1.72 11.74 2.37
CA ARG A 31 -2.32 11.61 1.03
C ARG A 31 -1.28 11.52 -0.09
N ASN A 32 -0.07 12.03 0.14
CA ASN A 32 1.06 11.98 -0.79
C ASN A 32 1.95 10.75 -0.54
N ASN A 33 2.89 10.52 -1.46
CA ASN A 33 3.89 9.43 -1.38
C ASN A 33 3.29 8.03 -1.28
N GLN A 34 2.29 7.71 -2.12
CA GLN A 34 1.66 6.40 -2.12
C GLN A 34 2.48 5.38 -2.94
N ILE A 35 2.82 4.25 -2.33
CA ILE A 35 3.39 3.10 -3.01
C ILE A 35 2.36 1.99 -3.06
N PHE A 36 2.11 1.45 -4.25
CA PHE A 36 1.28 0.28 -4.47
C PHE A 36 2.13 -0.99 -4.57
N ILE A 37 1.85 -1.94 -3.70
CA ILE A 37 2.56 -3.21 -3.60
C ILE A 37 1.60 -4.34 -3.98
N ARG A 38 1.98 -5.11 -5.00
CA ARG A 38 1.33 -6.38 -5.34
C ARG A 38 2.25 -7.53 -4.98
N THR A 39 1.83 -8.36 -4.03
CA THR A 39 2.56 -9.57 -3.66
C THR A 39 2.29 -10.68 -4.66
N TYR A 40 3.22 -11.63 -4.77
CA TYR A 40 3.08 -12.84 -5.61
C TYR A 40 1.85 -13.68 -5.23
N ARG A 41 1.43 -13.67 -3.95
CA ARG A 41 0.20 -14.33 -3.45
C ARG A 41 -1.08 -13.55 -3.75
N GLY A 42 -1.02 -12.52 -4.60
CA GLY A 42 -2.18 -11.73 -5.03
C GLY A 42 -2.65 -10.65 -4.06
N ARG A 43 -2.05 -10.50 -2.88
CA ARG A 43 -2.39 -9.41 -1.94
C ARG A 43 -1.94 -8.06 -2.51
N LYS A 44 -2.82 -7.06 -2.40
CA LYS A 44 -2.63 -5.68 -2.84
C LYS A 44 -2.59 -4.76 -1.63
N ILE A 45 -1.51 -4.00 -1.48
CA ILE A 45 -1.25 -3.15 -0.32
C ILE A 45 -0.88 -1.75 -0.82
N VAL A 46 -1.46 -0.72 -0.23
CA VAL A 46 -1.06 0.68 -0.43
C VAL A 46 -0.43 1.18 0.86
N ILE A 47 0.77 1.75 0.78
CA ILE A 47 1.45 2.36 1.92
C ILE A 47 1.86 3.80 1.58
N THR A 48 1.99 4.65 2.61
CA THR A 48 2.57 5.99 2.45
C THR A 48 3.81 6.13 3.31
N PRO A 49 4.98 5.66 2.83
CA PRO A 49 6.21 5.84 3.58
C PRO A 49 6.64 7.31 3.57
N ASP A 50 7.44 7.68 4.57
CA ASP A 50 8.08 8.98 4.59
C ASP A 50 9.19 9.11 3.53
N ASP A 51 9.81 7.99 3.17
CA ASP A 51 10.88 7.89 2.16
C ASP A 51 10.46 7.00 0.97
N LEU A 52 10.49 7.58 -0.24
CA LEU A 52 10.16 6.87 -1.48
C LEU A 52 11.25 5.88 -1.91
N ALA A 53 12.49 6.00 -1.41
CA ALA A 53 13.57 5.04 -1.68
C ALA A 53 13.25 3.62 -1.16
N LEU A 54 12.19 3.48 -0.34
CA LEU A 54 11.63 2.18 0.00
C LEU A 54 11.20 1.40 -1.25
N ALA A 55 10.68 2.07 -2.30
CA ALA A 55 10.31 1.42 -3.54
C ALA A 55 11.50 0.72 -4.20
N ASP A 56 12.64 1.42 -4.26
CA ASP A 56 13.86 0.93 -4.90
C ASP A 56 14.42 -0.29 -4.13
N LYS A 57 14.40 -0.22 -2.79
CA LYS A 57 14.79 -1.36 -1.94
C LYS A 57 13.90 -2.58 -2.16
N LEU A 58 12.57 -2.39 -2.26
CA LEU A 58 11.62 -3.47 -2.52
C LEU A 58 11.86 -4.12 -3.89
N GLN A 59 12.24 -3.33 -4.91
CA GLN A 59 12.56 -3.85 -6.24
C GLN A 59 13.90 -4.60 -6.25
N ALA A 60 14.92 -4.07 -5.56
CA ALA A 60 16.22 -4.73 -5.43
C ALA A 60 16.12 -6.09 -4.74
N THR A 61 15.33 -6.21 -3.66
CA THR A 61 15.09 -7.49 -2.97
C THR A 61 14.37 -8.51 -3.87
N LYS A 62 13.46 -8.06 -4.75
CA LYS A 62 12.79 -8.95 -5.71
C LYS A 62 13.81 -9.60 -6.66
N LEU A 63 14.84 -8.87 -7.08
CA LEU A 63 15.86 -9.36 -8.02
C LEU A 63 16.78 -10.43 -7.40
N GLN A 64 17.01 -10.38 -6.09
CA GLN A 64 17.84 -11.35 -5.36
C GLN A 64 17.12 -12.66 -5.02
N SER A 65 15.79 -12.70 -5.20
CA SER A 65 14.94 -13.84 -4.85
C SER A 65 14.47 -14.64 -6.08
N ALA A 66 15.03 -14.34 -7.26
CA ALA A 66 14.75 -14.97 -8.55
C ALA A 66 15.97 -15.74 -9.03
#